data_AF-A0AAE9EL68-F1
#
_entry.id   AF-A0AAE9EL68-F1
#
_cell.length_a   1.000
_cell.length_b   1.000
_cell.length_c   1.000
_cell.angle_alpha   90.00
_cell.angle_beta   90.00
_cell.angle_gamma   90.00
#
_symmetry.space_group_name_H-M   'P 1'
#
loop_
_entity.id
_entity.type
_entity.pdbx_description
1 polymer ?
#
loop_
_entity_poly.entity_id
_entity_poly.type
_entity_poly.pdbx_seq_one_letter_code
_entity_poly.pdbx_strand_id
1 'polypeptide(L)'
;MSIRKEELAKMLDTSLKKFTEVLSESKDLSKLNNHSKLNISKAEIDAIMSRMIQKTQVKVQEKTNHLIKENHILEQFDELEQLTKDSIELNQEWGRETGYNFVKPKRDIALHLSDSTDKMLEAADAEIKKLEKQLNMEEEEFDRRKQVLKELTTIIESQQEKLRN
;
A
#
# COMPACT_ATOMS: atom_id res chain seq x y z
N MET A 1 -0.85 13.69 13.84
CA MET A 1 0.16 12.62 13.87
C MET A 1 -0.61 11.31 14.01
N SER A 2 -0.16 10.21 13.42
CA SER A 2 -0.81 8.90 13.62
C SER A 2 -0.83 8.54 15.11
N ILE A 3 -1.97 8.08 15.63
CA ILE A 3 -2.14 7.72 17.06
C ILE A 3 -1.14 6.62 17.43
N ARG A 4 -0.94 5.65 16.53
CA ARG A 4 0.00 4.54 16.74
C ARG A 4 1.46 5.01 16.84
N LYS A 5 1.84 6.07 16.11
CA LYS A 5 3.19 6.67 16.22
C LYS A 5 3.41 7.31 17.58
N GLU A 6 2.42 8.04 18.09
CA GLU A 6 2.47 8.67 19.40
C GLU A 6 2.53 7.62 20.53
N GLU A 7 1.73 6.55 20.41
CA GLU A 7 1.75 5.44 21.35
C GLU A 7 3.10 4.72 21.36
N LEU A 8 3.68 4.42 20.19
CA LEU A 8 5.00 3.81 20.09
C LEU A 8 6.06 4.70 20.74
N ALA A 9 6.09 5.99 20.43
CA ALA A 9 7.04 6.93 21.03
C ALA A 9 6.93 6.94 22.56
N LYS A 10 5.71 7.01 23.08
CA LYS A 10 5.43 6.98 24.53
C LYS A 10 5.87 5.67 25.18
N MET A 11 5.63 4.52 24.52
CA MET A 11 6.06 3.21 25.03
C MET A 11 7.58 3.09 25.07
N LEU A 12 8.28 3.57 24.04
CA LEU A 12 9.73 3.55 23.97
C LEU A 12 10.36 4.45 25.05
N ASP A 13 9.85 5.66 25.21
CA ASP A 13 10.31 6.59 26.25
C ASP A 13 10.06 6.03 27.65
N THR A 14 8.88 5.47 27.89
CA THR A 14 8.54 4.85 29.18
C THR A 14 9.46 3.67 29.49
N SER A 15 9.75 2.83 28.50
CA SER A 15 10.62 1.66 28.66
C SER A 15 12.06 2.08 28.93
N LEU A 16 12.56 3.08 28.20
CA LEU A 16 13.90 3.62 28.40
C LEU A 16 14.03 4.27 29.79
N LYS A 17 13.02 5.05 30.21
CA LYS A 17 12.99 5.66 31.55
C LYS A 17 13.07 4.61 32.66
N LYS A 18 12.22 3.58 32.61
CA LYS A 18 12.22 2.48 33.59
C LYS A 18 13.57 1.77 33.64
N PHE A 19 14.15 1.48 32.47
CA PHE A 19 15.48 0.87 32.41
C PHE A 19 16.54 1.75 33.06
N THR A 20 16.47 3.07 32.86
CA THR A 20 17.45 4.00 33.43
C THR A 20 17.27 4.25 34.93
N GLU A 21 16.04 4.16 35.45
CA GLU A 21 15.76 4.16 36.89
C GLU A 21 16.46 2.97 37.57
N VAL A 22 16.30 1.76 37.02
CA VAL A 22 16.96 0.55 37.55
C VAL A 22 18.48 0.70 37.58
N LEU A 23 19.08 1.28 36.54
CA LEU A 23 20.53 1.53 36.51
C LEU A 23 20.96 2.58 37.54
N SER A 24 20.15 3.61 37.75
CA SER A 24 20.42 4.70 38.70
C SER A 24 20.35 4.22 40.15
N GLU A 25 19.51 3.22 40.43
CA GLU A 25 19.32 2.64 41.76
C GLU A 25 20.36 1.54 42.09
N SER A 26 21.15 1.10 41.11
CA SER A 26 22.17 0.07 41.33
C SER A 26 23.25 0.55 42.29
N LYS A 27 23.54 -0.29 43.30
CA LYS A 27 24.61 -0.06 44.28
C LYS A 27 25.84 -0.94 44.02
N ASP A 28 25.89 -1.62 42.88
CA ASP A 28 26.89 -2.67 42.65
C ASP A 28 28.30 -2.10 42.54
N LEU A 29 28.46 -0.93 41.90
CA LEU A 29 29.74 -0.24 41.81
C LEU A 29 30.21 0.28 43.19
N SER A 30 29.27 0.78 44.01
CA SER A 30 29.54 1.21 45.39
C SER A 30 29.95 0.04 46.28
N LYS A 31 29.28 -1.12 46.13
CA LYS A 31 29.67 -2.36 46.83
C LYS A 31 31.06 -2.82 46.39
N LEU A 32 31.34 -2.81 45.09
CA LEU A 32 32.66 -3.18 44.55
C LEU A 32 33.77 -2.26 45.08
N ASN A 33 33.55 -0.95 45.11
CA ASN A 33 34.52 0.00 45.66
C ASN A 33 34.90 -0.32 47.11
N ASN A 34 33.90 -0.67 47.93
CA ASN A 34 34.08 -1.03 49.33
C ASN A 34 34.77 -2.39 49.51
N HIS A 35 34.36 -3.41 48.76
CA HIS A 35 34.93 -4.76 48.87
C HIS A 35 36.34 -4.87 48.30
N SER A 36 36.63 -4.15 47.21
CA SER A 36 37.91 -4.20 46.51
C SER A 36 38.90 -3.11 46.94
N LYS A 37 38.54 -2.28 47.93
CA LYS A 37 39.36 -1.16 48.44
C LYS A 37 39.89 -0.26 47.32
N LEU A 38 39.04 0.03 46.33
CA LEU A 38 39.43 0.84 45.16
C LEU A 38 39.64 2.32 45.53
N ASN A 39 39.23 2.75 46.73
CA ASN A 39 39.38 4.11 47.27
C ASN A 39 38.80 5.21 46.36
N ILE A 40 37.79 4.87 45.55
CA ILE A 40 37.11 5.83 44.68
C ILE A 40 36.12 6.63 45.53
N SER A 41 36.08 7.94 45.34
CA SER A 41 35.11 8.79 46.05
C SER A 41 33.69 8.53 45.56
N LYS A 42 32.69 8.76 46.43
CA LYS A 42 31.28 8.66 46.03
C LYS A 42 30.94 9.54 44.82
N ALA A 43 31.48 10.76 44.78
CA ALA A 43 31.27 11.68 43.67
C ALA A 43 31.80 11.14 42.33
N GLU A 44 32.92 10.43 42.33
CA GLU A 44 33.47 9.79 41.13
C GLU A 44 32.64 8.57 40.71
N ILE A 45 32.15 7.76 41.66
CA ILE A 45 31.22 6.65 41.37
C ILE A 45 29.94 7.18 40.72
N ASP A 46 29.34 8.23 41.31
CA ASP A 46 28.13 8.86 40.80
C ASP A 46 28.36 9.45 39.40
N ALA A 47 29.54 10.03 39.14
CA ALA A 47 29.92 10.54 37.81
C ALA A 47 30.11 9.42 36.77
N ILE A 48 30.73 8.30 37.16
CA ILE A 48 30.89 7.11 36.29
C ILE A 48 29.53 6.52 35.94
N MET A 49 28.67 6.33 36.95
CA MET A 49 27.31 5.80 36.74
C MET A 49 26.48 6.72 35.84
N SER A 50 26.52 8.04 36.09
CA SER A 50 25.82 9.02 35.25
C SER A 50 26.27 8.96 33.79
N ARG A 51 27.59 8.87 33.55
CA ARG A 51 28.15 8.77 32.19
C ARG A 51 27.77 7.44 31.52
N MET A 52 27.74 6.34 32.27
CA MET A 52 27.33 5.03 31.77
C MET A 52 25.86 5.03 31.36
N ILE A 53 24.98 5.58 32.22
CA ILE A 53 23.54 5.68 31.95
C ILE A 53 23.30 6.53 30.71
N GLN A 54 23.89 7.72 30.63
CA GLN A 54 23.76 8.60 29.47
C GLN A 54 24.22 7.93 28.18
N LYS A 55 25.40 7.29 28.18
CA LYS A 55 25.93 6.61 26.98
C LYS A 55 25.04 5.43 26.56
N THR A 56 24.44 4.75 27.53
CA THR A 56 23.50 3.65 27.25
C THR A 56 22.19 4.18 26.67
N GLN A 57 21.63 5.25 27.22
CA GLN A 57 20.43 5.90 26.69
C GLN A 57 20.60 6.30 25.22
N VAL A 58 21.70 7.00 24.92
CA VAL A 58 22.00 7.44 23.54
C VAL A 58 22.08 6.24 22.61
N LYS A 59 22.84 5.20 22.96
CA LYS A 59 22.98 3.99 22.12
C LYS A 59 21.66 3.26 21.91
N VAL A 60 20.82 3.15 22.94
CA VAL A 60 19.51 2.51 22.83
C VAL A 60 18.60 3.32 21.91
N GLN A 61 18.58 4.65 22.06
CA GLN A 61 17.80 5.54 21.18
C GLN A 61 18.27 5.45 19.73
N GLU A 62 19.58 5.51 19.48
CA GLU A 62 20.17 5.37 18.14
C GLU A 62 19.79 4.03 17.50
N LYS A 63 19.96 2.92 18.22
CA LYS A 63 19.64 1.59 17.70
C LYS A 63 18.15 1.42 17.46
N THR A 64 17.31 1.93 18.35
CA THR A 64 15.85 1.91 18.21
C THR A 64 15.41 2.72 16.99
N ASN A 65 15.92 3.95 16.83
CA ASN A 65 15.64 4.79 15.67
C ASN A 65 16.11 4.15 14.36
N HIS A 66 17.26 3.47 14.38
CA HIS A 66 17.74 2.72 13.23
C HIS A 66 16.78 1.57 12.86
N LEU A 67 16.34 0.78 13.85
CA LEU A 67 15.38 -0.31 13.61
C LEU A 67 14.02 0.20 13.11
N ILE A 68 13.53 1.32 13.65
CA ILE A 68 12.29 1.96 13.18
C ILE A 68 12.40 2.34 11.71
N LYS A 69 13.52 2.92 11.29
CA LYS A 69 13.77 3.32 9.90
C LYS A 69 13.99 2.13 8.98
N GLU A 70 14.80 1.16 9.39
CA GLU A 70 15.14 -0.04 8.62
C GLU A 70 13.88 -0.87 8.29
N ASN A 71 12.95 -0.95 9.24
CA ASN A 71 11.72 -1.73 9.07
C ASN A 71 10.53 -0.89 8.59
N HIS A 72 10.73 0.40 8.29
CA HIS A 72 9.67 1.30 7.84
C HIS A 72 8.43 1.28 8.76
N ILE A 73 8.64 1.21 10.08
CA ILE A 73 7.56 0.99 11.05
C ILE A 73 6.55 2.14 11.02
N LEU A 74 7.02 3.38 10.83
CA LEU A 74 6.15 4.55 10.82
C LEU A 74 5.27 4.57 9.56
N GLU A 75 5.81 4.17 8.42
CA GLU A 75 5.09 4.05 7.16
C GLU A 75 4.05 2.92 7.23
N GLN A 76 4.42 1.77 7.82
CA GLN A 76 3.49 0.66 8.04
C GLN A 76 2.33 1.04 8.98
N PHE A 77 2.57 1.89 9.98
CA PHE A 77 1.50 2.42 10.82
C PHE A 77 0.55 3.34 10.06
N ASP A 78 1.06 4.19 9.18
CA ASP A 78 0.21 5.04 8.33
C ASP A 78 -0.64 4.19 7.39
N GLU A 79 -0.03 3.19 6.73
CA GLU A 79 -0.74 2.26 5.85
C GLU A 79 -1.83 1.49 6.60
N LEU A 80 -1.52 1.00 7.80
CA LEU A 80 -2.49 0.30 8.63
C LEU A 80 -3.63 1.21 9.09
N GLU A 81 -3.36 2.49 9.39
CA GLU A 81 -4.42 3.46 9.72
C GLU A 81 -5.35 3.70 8.54
N GLN A 82 -4.78 3.86 7.34
CA GLN A 82 -5.56 4.03 6.11
C GLN A 82 -6.41 2.79 5.83
N LEU A 83 -5.81 1.60 5.83
CA LEU A 83 -6.54 0.33 5.62
C LEU A 83 -7.64 0.11 6.66
N THR A 84 -7.40 0.50 7.92
CA THR A 84 -8.42 0.40 8.97
C THR A 84 -9.60 1.33 8.66
N LYS A 85 -9.30 2.58 8.25
CA LYS A 85 -10.33 3.56 7.89
C LYS A 85 -11.14 3.11 6.68
N ASP A 86 -10.47 2.71 5.60
CA ASP A 86 -11.10 2.24 4.36
C ASP A 86 -11.99 1.02 4.63
N SER A 87 -11.52 0.09 5.47
CA SER A 87 -12.29 -1.09 5.86
C SER A 87 -13.54 -0.72 6.66
N ILE A 88 -13.46 0.25 7.58
CA ILE A 88 -14.62 0.70 8.35
C ILE A 88 -15.64 1.37 7.42
N GLU A 89 -15.19 2.25 6.53
CA GLU A 89 -16.06 2.97 5.57
C GLU A 89 -16.76 1.97 4.62
N LEU A 90 -16.02 1.05 4.01
CA LEU A 90 -16.58 0.02 3.12
C LEU A 90 -17.57 -0.91 3.83
N ASN A 91 -17.28 -1.32 5.07
CA ASN A 91 -18.20 -2.16 5.82
C ASN A 91 -19.50 -1.42 6.15
N GLN A 92 -19.42 -0.11 6.47
CA GLN A 92 -20.61 0.72 6.69
C GLN A 92 -21.44 0.87 5.41
N GLU A 93 -20.81 1.14 4.26
CA GLU A 93 -21.49 1.23 2.97
C GLU A 93 -22.22 -0.07 2.60
N TRP A 94 -21.61 -1.21 2.93
CA TRP A 94 -22.16 -2.53 2.61
C TRP A 94 -23.09 -3.10 3.68
N GLY A 95 -23.35 -2.35 4.77
CA GLY A 95 -24.18 -2.81 5.89
C GLY A 95 -23.62 -4.06 6.59
N ARG A 96 -22.29 -4.23 6.58
CA ARG A 96 -21.60 -5.37 7.20
C ARG A 96 -21.06 -4.99 8.57
N GLU A 97 -21.07 -5.95 9.50
CA GLU A 97 -20.41 -5.78 10.78
C GLU A 97 -18.89 -5.67 10.60
N THR A 98 -18.28 -4.71 11.28
CA THR A 98 -16.83 -4.54 11.35
C THR A 98 -16.20 -5.70 12.13
N GLY A 99 -15.30 -6.45 11.51
CA GLY A 99 -14.61 -7.55 12.19
C GLY A 99 -13.87 -8.52 11.27
N TYR A 100 -13.23 -9.51 11.90
CA TYR A 100 -12.55 -10.59 11.19
C TYR A 100 -13.57 -11.49 10.48
N ASN A 101 -13.61 -11.43 9.16
CA ASN A 101 -14.28 -12.44 8.35
C ASN A 101 -13.34 -13.63 8.19
N PHE A 102 -13.82 -14.82 8.57
CA PHE A 102 -13.05 -16.04 8.42
C PHE A 102 -12.68 -16.23 6.95
N VAL A 103 -11.37 -16.35 6.66
CA VAL A 103 -10.88 -16.59 5.30
C VAL A 103 -11.48 -17.92 4.83
N LYS A 104 -12.21 -17.89 3.73
CA LYS A 104 -12.73 -19.07 3.05
C LYS A 104 -12.00 -19.15 1.72
N PRO A 105 -10.79 -19.75 1.67
CA PRO A 105 -9.88 -19.61 0.53
C PRO A 105 -10.53 -19.88 -0.82
N LYS A 106 -11.35 -20.93 -0.93
CA LYS A 106 -12.09 -21.25 -2.16
C LYS A 106 -13.08 -20.15 -2.56
N ARG A 107 -13.82 -19.61 -1.59
CA ARG A 107 -14.80 -18.55 -1.82
C ARG A 107 -14.11 -17.22 -2.13
N ASP A 108 -13.04 -16.88 -1.41
CA ASP A 108 -12.36 -15.61 -1.57
C ASP A 108 -11.59 -15.56 -2.91
N ILE A 109 -10.97 -16.67 -3.31
CA ILE A 109 -10.40 -16.83 -4.65
C ILE A 109 -11.50 -16.76 -5.72
N ALA A 110 -12.63 -17.44 -5.50
CA ALA A 110 -13.74 -17.40 -6.46
C ALA A 110 -14.32 -15.99 -6.63
N LEU A 111 -14.46 -15.23 -5.54
CA LEU A 111 -14.87 -13.82 -5.59
C LEU A 111 -13.87 -12.98 -6.39
N HIS A 112 -12.58 -13.11 -6.10
CA HIS A 112 -11.56 -12.36 -6.85
C HIS A 112 -11.54 -12.74 -8.34
N LEU A 113 -11.68 -14.02 -8.65
CA LEU A 113 -11.77 -14.49 -10.04
C LEU A 113 -13.04 -13.97 -10.72
N SER A 114 -14.18 -13.94 -10.03
CA SER A 114 -15.43 -13.37 -10.55
C SER A 114 -15.25 -11.90 -10.90
N ASP A 115 -14.77 -11.08 -9.95
CA ASP A 115 -14.56 -9.65 -10.16
C ASP A 115 -13.57 -9.36 -11.31
N SER A 116 -12.54 -10.20 -11.47
CA SER A 116 -11.61 -10.10 -12.59
C SER A 116 -12.23 -10.52 -13.91
N THR A 117 -13.08 -11.55 -13.90
CA THR A 117 -13.73 -12.08 -15.10
C THR A 117 -14.80 -11.11 -15.58
N ASP A 118 -15.58 -10.51 -14.68
CA ASP A 118 -16.62 -9.53 -15.01
C ASP A 118 -16.00 -8.30 -15.69
N LYS A 119 -14.86 -7.80 -15.20
CA LYS A 119 -14.13 -6.71 -15.87
C LYS A 119 -13.61 -7.09 -17.25
N MET A 120 -13.17 -8.33 -17.44
CA MET A 120 -12.73 -8.83 -18.75
C MET A 120 -13.91 -8.96 -19.72
N LEU A 121 -15.07 -9.41 -19.24
CA LEU A 121 -16.30 -9.49 -20.03
C LEU A 121 -16.79 -8.10 -20.43
N GLU A 122 -16.81 -7.13 -19.52
CA GLU A 122 -17.18 -5.75 -19.85
C GLU A 122 -16.25 -5.13 -20.92
N ALA A 123 -14.94 -5.40 -20.82
CA ALA A 123 -13.97 -4.94 -21.80
C ALA A 123 -14.19 -5.61 -23.17
N ALA A 124 -14.46 -6.92 -23.19
CA ALA A 124 -14.76 -7.66 -24.40
C ALA A 124 -16.05 -7.18 -25.07
N ASP A 125 -17.11 -6.95 -24.29
CA ASP A 125 -18.38 -6.41 -24.79
C ASP A 125 -18.21 -5.00 -25.40
N ALA A 126 -17.36 -4.17 -24.79
CA ALA A 126 -17.03 -2.85 -25.33
C ALA A 126 -16.26 -2.96 -26.66
N GLU A 127 -15.36 -3.92 -26.79
CA GLU A 127 -14.61 -4.19 -28.01
C GLU A 127 -15.50 -4.75 -29.13
N ILE A 128 -16.42 -5.68 -28.81
CA ILE A 128 -17.40 -6.22 -29.75
C ILE A 128 -18.26 -5.09 -30.31
N LYS A 129 -18.83 -4.23 -29.47
CA LYS A 129 -19.63 -3.08 -29.92
C LYS A 129 -18.86 -2.14 -30.84
N LYS A 130 -17.56 -1.95 -30.57
CA LYS A 130 -16.69 -1.13 -31.41
C LYS A 130 -16.49 -1.77 -32.79
N LEU A 131 -16.24 -3.08 -32.84
CA LEU A 131 -16.06 -3.82 -34.08
C LEU A 131 -17.35 -3.88 -34.90
N GLU A 132 -18.50 -4.11 -34.26
CA GLU A 132 -19.82 -4.08 -34.92
C GLU A 132 -20.07 -2.73 -35.60
N LYS A 133 -19.73 -1.62 -34.92
CA LYS A 133 -19.86 -0.29 -35.50
C LYS A 133 -18.93 -0.09 -36.71
N GLN A 134 -17.70 -0.60 -36.65
CA GLN A 134 -16.75 -0.53 -37.77
C GLN A 134 -17.23 -1.35 -38.95
N LEU A 135 -17.74 -2.56 -38.70
CA LEU A 135 -18.30 -3.42 -39.74
C LEU A 135 -19.47 -2.77 -40.45
N ASN A 136 -20.42 -2.18 -39.70
CA ASN A 136 -21.57 -1.50 -40.29
C ASN A 136 -21.15 -0.31 -41.17
N MET A 137 -20.10 0.44 -40.77
CA MET A 137 -19.55 1.52 -41.60
C MET A 137 -18.90 0.99 -42.89
N GLU A 138 -18.19 -0.14 -42.82
CA GLU A 138 -17.60 -0.77 -44.01
C GLU A 138 -18.68 -1.33 -44.96
N GLU A 139 -19.75 -1.91 -44.42
CA GLU A 139 -20.89 -2.39 -45.22
C GLU A 139 -21.59 -1.23 -45.95
N GLU A 140 -21.84 -0.11 -45.25
CA GLU A 140 -22.41 1.11 -45.86
C GLU A 140 -21.50 1.65 -46.98
N GLU A 141 -20.17 1.66 -46.77
CA GLU A 141 -19.23 2.10 -47.78
C GLU A 141 -19.16 1.14 -48.97
N PHE A 142 -19.23 -0.17 -48.73
CA PHE A 142 -19.26 -1.19 -49.76
C PHE A 142 -20.50 -1.05 -50.65
N ASP A 143 -21.67 -0.88 -50.05
CA ASP A 143 -22.92 -0.66 -50.78
C ASP A 143 -22.87 0.62 -51.62
N ARG A 144 -22.30 1.69 -51.07
CA ARG A 144 -22.07 2.93 -51.81
C ARG A 144 -21.17 2.72 -53.03
N ARG A 145 -20.05 2.02 -52.87
CA ARG A 145 -19.13 1.70 -53.99
C ARG A 145 -19.81 0.85 -55.05
N LYS A 146 -20.65 -0.12 -54.64
CA LYS A 146 -21.43 -0.96 -55.55
C LYS A 146 -22.44 -0.16 -56.36
N GLN A 147 -23.09 0.84 -55.74
CA GLN A 147 -24.00 1.75 -56.45
C GLN A 147 -23.25 2.60 -57.47
N VAL A 148 -22.12 3.22 -57.09
CA VAL A 148 -21.28 4.01 -58.01
C VAL A 148 -20.82 3.17 -59.21
N LEU A 149 -20.42 1.91 -58.98
CA LEU A 149 -20.05 1.01 -60.07
C LEU A 149 -21.19 0.76 -61.05
N LYS A 150 -22.42 0.53 -60.56
CA LYS A 150 -23.60 0.36 -61.43
C LYS A 150 -23.87 1.60 -62.28
N GLU A 151 -23.78 2.79 -61.67
CA GLU A 151 -23.95 4.06 -62.37
C GLU A 151 -22.90 4.25 -63.47
N LEU A 152 -21.63 3.97 -63.17
CA LEU A 152 -20.53 4.02 -64.15
C LEU A 152 -20.72 3.01 -65.28
N THR A 153 -21.10 1.76 -64.99
CA THR A 153 -21.40 0.75 -66.02
C THR A 153 -22.50 1.24 -66.96
N THR A 154 -23.57 1.81 -66.41
CA THR A 154 -24.70 2.33 -67.20
C THR A 154 -24.27 3.49 -68.12
N ILE A 155 -23.41 4.39 -67.62
CA ILE A 155 -22.85 5.50 -68.43
C ILE A 155 -21.99 4.95 -69.57
N ILE A 156 -21.12 3.97 -69.27
CA ILE A 156 -20.24 3.34 -70.27
C ILE A 156 -21.07 2.66 -71.36
N GLU A 157 -22.09 1.87 -70.98
CA GLU A 157 -22.99 1.21 -71.92
C GLU A 157 -23.69 2.22 -72.83
N SER A 158 -24.23 3.31 -72.25
CA SER A 158 -24.85 4.40 -73.02
C SER A 158 -23.89 5.09 -73.99
N GLN A 159 -22.63 5.30 -73.59
CA GLN A 159 -21.61 5.89 -74.46
C GLN A 159 -21.20 4.94 -75.59
N GLN A 160 -21.06 3.64 -75.31
CA GLN A 160 -20.77 2.62 -76.32
C GLN A 160 -21.89 2.52 -77.36
N GLU A 161 -23.15 2.64 -76.95
CA GLU A 161 -24.30 2.63 -77.85
C GLU A 161 -24.36 3.87 -78.74
N LYS A 162 -24.01 5.05 -78.21
CA LYS A 162 -23.87 6.29 -78.99
C LYS A 162 -22.73 6.27 -80.00
N LEU A 163 -21.68 5.48 -79.78
CA LEU A 163 -20.56 5.33 -80.72
C LEU A 163 -20.84 4.30 -81.82
N ARG A 164 -21.87 3.45 -81.64
CA ARG A 164 -22.27 2.41 -82.61
C ARG A 164 -23.35 2.87 -83.58
N ASN A 165 -24.08 3.94 -83.22
CA ASN A 165 -25.09 4.60 -84.06
C ASN A 165 -24.51 5.88 -84.67
#